data_AF-A0A973PLP2-F1
#
_entry.id   AF-A0A973PLP2-F1
#
_cell.length_a   1.000
_cell.length_b   1.000
_cell.length_c   1.000
_cell.angle_alpha   90.00
_cell.angle_beta   90.00
_cell.angle_gamma   90.00
#
_symmetry.space_group_name_H-M   'P 1'
#
loop_
_entity.id
_entity.type
_entity.pdbx_description
1 polymer ?
#
loop_
_entity_poly.entity_id
_entity_poly.type
_entity_poly.pdbx_seq_one_letter_code
_entity_poly.pdbx_strand_id
1 'polypeptide(L)'
;MLLIDCPSCGPRDENEFHYGGQAGIAYPATPADLSDEEWAEYVFMRDNPKGWFRERWFHGHGCRTWFTVERHTVTHEIRKAP
;
A
#
# COMPACT_ATOMS: atom_id res chain seq x y z
N MET A 1 -4.47 16.38 5.60
CA MET A 1 -4.27 16.41 4.15
C MET A 1 -2.81 16.14 3.86
N LEU A 2 -2.47 14.86 3.68
CA LEU A 2 -1.17 14.46 3.17
C LEU A 2 -1.05 14.85 1.69
N LEU A 3 0.17 15.16 1.28
CA LEU A 3 0.52 15.41 -0.11
C LEU A 3 1.24 14.19 -0.65
N ILE A 4 0.58 13.45 -1.54
CA ILE A 4 1.09 12.20 -2.11
C ILE A 4 1.59 12.48 -3.54
N ASP A 5 2.86 12.19 -3.80
CA ASP A 5 3.47 12.38 -5.12
C ASP A 5 3.15 11.19 -6.05
N CYS A 6 2.09 11.34 -6.84
CA CYS A 6 1.70 10.34 -7.83
C CYS A 6 2.76 10.28 -8.96
N PRO A 7 3.32 9.10 -9.29
CA PRO A 7 4.32 8.98 -10.34
C PRO A 7 3.88 9.47 -11.72
N SER A 8 2.58 9.52 -11.98
CA SER A 8 2.00 9.96 -13.26
C SER A 8 1.41 11.38 -13.20
N CYS A 9 0.98 11.84 -12.03
CA CYS A 9 0.19 13.08 -11.89
C CYS A 9 0.83 14.15 -10.99
N GLY A 10 1.98 13.85 -10.39
CA GLY A 10 2.67 14.71 -9.43
C GLY A 10 1.98 14.77 -8.06
N PRO A 11 2.34 15.77 -7.24
CA PRO A 11 1.78 15.95 -5.90
C PRO A 11 0.27 16.24 -5.93
N ARG A 12 -0.51 15.47 -5.16
CA ARG A 12 -1.97 15.60 -5.00
C ARG A 12 -2.39 15.37 -3.56
N ASP A 13 -3.55 15.90 -3.19
CA ASP A 13 -4.15 15.70 -1.86
C ASP A 13 -4.59 14.25 -1.63
N GLU A 14 -4.45 13.76 -0.39
CA GLU A 14 -4.75 12.37 -0.01
C GLU A 14 -6.18 11.89 -0.35
N ASN A 15 -7.14 12.82 -0.42
CA ASN A 15 -8.54 12.53 -0.74
C ASN A 15 -8.75 12.13 -2.22
N GLU A 16 -7.75 12.33 -3.09
CA GLU A 16 -7.76 11.78 -4.45
C GLU A 16 -7.45 10.28 -4.49
N PHE A 17 -7.00 9.69 -3.38
CA PHE A 17 -6.45 8.35 -3.33
C PHE A 17 -7.24 7.40 -2.43
N HIS A 18 -7.19 6.12 -2.77
CA HIS A 18 -7.64 5.03 -1.93
C HIS A 18 -6.44 4.31 -1.30
N TYR A 19 -6.54 4.03 0.00
CA TYR A 19 -5.52 3.30 0.73
C TYR A 19 -5.60 1.78 0.46
N GLY A 20 -4.46 1.15 0.18
CA GLY A 20 -4.37 -0.28 -0.14
C GLY A 20 -3.62 -1.15 0.87
N GLY A 21 -3.25 -0.59 2.03
CA GLY A 21 -2.51 -1.31 3.07
C GLY A 21 -1.08 -1.67 2.64
N GLN A 22 -0.54 -2.73 3.24
CA GLN A 22 0.84 -3.20 3.02
C GLN A 22 1.16 -3.44 1.54
N ALA A 23 2.35 -3.00 1.12
CA ALA A 23 2.91 -3.30 -0.19
C ALA A 23 3.71 -4.61 -0.20
N GLY A 24 3.91 -5.18 -1.39
CA GLY A 24 4.76 -6.37 -1.57
C GLY A 24 4.09 -7.71 -1.24
N ILE A 25 2.80 -7.72 -0.90
CA ILE A 25 2.03 -8.97 -0.71
C ILE A 25 1.45 -9.41 -2.06
N ALA A 26 2.10 -10.39 -2.69
CA ALA A 26 1.62 -11.00 -3.93
C ALA A 26 0.54 -12.05 -3.67
N TYR A 27 -0.38 -12.23 -4.63
CA TYR A 27 -1.31 -13.35 -4.60
C TYR A 27 -0.52 -14.67 -4.72
N PRO A 28 -0.83 -15.72 -3.92
CA PRO A 28 -0.16 -17.01 -4.04
C PRO A 28 -0.33 -17.59 -5.44
N ALA A 29 0.75 -18.12 -6.02
CA ALA A 29 0.72 -18.67 -7.38
C ALA A 29 -0.15 -19.93 -7.48
N THR A 30 -0.15 -20.76 -6.43
CA THR A 30 -0.96 -21.98 -6.33
C THR A 30 -1.75 -22.01 -5.00
N PRO A 31 -2.84 -21.23 -4.87
CA PRO A 31 -3.60 -21.12 -3.62
C PRO A 31 -4.20 -22.44 -3.14
N ALA A 32 -4.48 -23.38 -4.05
CA ALA A 32 -5.05 -24.68 -3.72
C ALA A 32 -4.07 -25.62 -3.00
N ASP A 33 -2.77 -25.32 -3.06
CA ASP A 33 -1.73 -26.12 -2.40
C ASP A 33 -1.44 -25.63 -0.97
N LEU A 34 -2.00 -24.48 -0.57
CA LEU A 34 -1.83 -23.92 0.76
C LEU A 34 -2.69 -24.64 1.79
N SER A 35 -2.16 -24.81 2.99
CA SER A 35 -2.96 -25.12 4.16
C SER A 35 -3.92 -23.98 4.51
N ASP A 36 -4.97 -24.28 5.28
CA ASP A 36 -5.90 -23.26 5.77
C ASP A 36 -5.19 -22.16 6.59
N GLU A 37 -4.12 -22.52 7.31
CA GLU A 37 -3.31 -21.56 8.09
C GLU A 37 -2.53 -20.60 7.17
N GLU A 38 -1.84 -21.12 6.15
CA GLU A 38 -1.13 -20.29 5.16
C GLU A 38 -2.10 -19.42 4.34
N TRP A 39 -3.29 -19.95 4.03
CA TRP A 39 -4.32 -19.18 3.36
C TRP A 39 -4.88 -18.08 4.26
N ALA A 40 -5.10 -18.36 5.55
CA ALA A 40 -5.52 -17.37 6.53
C ALA A 40 -4.48 -16.25 6.70
N GLU A 41 -3.18 -16.58 6.72
CA GLU A 41 -2.10 -15.59 6.71
C GLU A 41 -2.22 -14.67 5.49
N TYR A 42 -2.41 -15.23 4.29
CA TYR A 42 -2.59 -14.44 3.08
C TYR A 42 -3.87 -13.57 3.10
N VAL A 43 -5.00 -14.08 3.57
CA VAL A 43 -6.28 -13.36 3.50
C VAL A 43 -6.39 -12.29 4.59
N PHE A 44 -5.95 -12.58 5.81
CA PHE A 44 -6.25 -11.76 6.98
C PHE A 44 -5.06 -11.01 7.56
N MET A 45 -3.83 -11.52 7.41
CA MET A 45 -2.68 -11.01 8.17
C MET A 45 -1.85 -10.01 7.36
N ARG A 46 -1.54 -8.85 7.95
CA ARG A 46 -0.71 -7.80 7.34
C ARG A 46 0.16 -7.16 8.41
N ASP A 47 1.34 -6.70 8.01
CA ASP A 47 2.20 -5.91 8.89
C ASP A 47 1.52 -4.58 9.24
N ASN A 48 1.66 -4.20 10.51
CA ASN A 48 1.19 -2.93 11.04
C ASN A 48 2.29 -2.24 11.87
N PRO A 49 3.41 -1.82 11.23
CA PRO A 49 4.54 -1.28 11.95
C PRO A 49 4.27 0.15 12.44
N LYS A 50 4.74 0.44 13.64
CA LYS A 50 4.87 1.81 14.15
C LYS A 50 6.22 2.37 13.67
N GLY A 51 6.19 3.19 12.63
CA GLY A 51 7.40 3.72 11.99
C GLY A 51 7.28 3.76 10.47
N TRP A 52 8.39 3.60 9.77
CA TRP A 52 8.38 3.52 8.31
C TRP A 52 7.61 2.29 7.82
N PHE A 53 6.67 2.51 6.90
CA PHE A 53 5.82 1.47 6.33
C PHE A 53 5.74 1.60 4.81
N ARG A 54 5.99 0.49 4.10
CA ARG A 54 5.77 0.41 2.66
C ARG A 54 4.31 0.04 2.40
N GLU A 55 3.58 0.97 1.81
CA GLU A 55 2.13 0.88 1.64
C GLU A 55 1.72 1.21 0.21
N ARG A 56 0.54 0.71 -0.19
CA ARG A 56 -0.02 0.90 -1.53
C ARG A 56 -1.07 2.00 -1.54
N TRP A 57 -1.08 2.78 -2.61
CA TRP A 57 -2.07 3.81 -2.88
C TRP A 57 -2.59 3.71 -4.31
N PHE A 58 -3.88 3.94 -4.49
CA PHE A 58 -4.55 3.96 -5.78
C PHE A 58 -5.09 5.36 -6.07
N HIS A 59 -4.66 5.98 -7.18
CA HIS A 59 -5.10 7.33 -7.54
C HIS A 59 -6.49 7.34 -8.17
N GLY A 60 -7.52 7.12 -7.36
CA GLY A 60 -8.91 6.94 -7.79
C GLY A 60 -9.51 8.13 -8.53
N HIS A 61 -9.18 9.36 -8.11
CA HIS A 61 -9.65 10.59 -8.75
C HIS A 61 -8.68 11.13 -9.83
N GLY A 62 -7.70 10.35 -10.26
CA GLY A 62 -6.70 10.76 -11.25
C GLY A 62 -6.36 9.65 -12.25
N CYS A 63 -5.09 9.23 -12.29
CA CYS A 63 -4.61 8.27 -13.30
C CYS A 63 -5.13 6.83 -13.13
N ARG A 64 -5.77 6.52 -12.00
CA ARG A 64 -6.30 5.17 -11.68
C ARG A 64 -5.23 4.08 -11.75
N THR A 65 -4.03 4.38 -11.25
CA THR A 65 -2.96 3.40 -11.10
C THR A 65 -2.64 3.15 -9.64
N TRP A 66 -2.16 1.95 -9.36
CA TRP A 66 -1.58 1.56 -8.08
C TRP A 66 -0.09 1.88 -8.04
N PHE A 67 0.40 2.37 -6.91
CA PHE A 67 1.82 2.57 -6.66
C PHE A 67 2.13 2.40 -5.17
N THR A 68 3.43 2.28 -4.87
CA THR A 68 3.92 2.11 -3.50
C THR A 68 4.54 3.41 -3.02
N VAL A 69 4.29 3.75 -1.76
CA VAL A 69 5.00 4.81 -1.04
C VAL A 69 5.60 4.24 0.23
N GLU A 70 6.58 4.93 0.79
CA GLU A 70 7.03 4.65 2.15
C GLU A 70 6.63 5.82 3.04
N ARG A 71 5.77 5.54 4.02
CA ARG A 71 5.24 6.56 4.94
C ARG A 71 5.59 6.20 6.37
N HIS A 72 6.02 7.19 7.14
CA HIS A 72 6.18 7.03 8.57
C HIS A 72 4.80 7.10 9.27
N THR A 73 4.32 6.00 9.86
CA THR A 73 2.93 5.86 10.36
C THR A 73 2.62 6.72 11.58
N VAL A 74 3.63 7.30 12.23
CA VAL A 74 3.47 8.21 13.39
C VAL A 74 3.49 9.69 12.99
N THR A 75 4.35 10.07 12.04
CA THR A 75 4.56 11.48 11.65
C THR A 75 3.90 11.84 10.32
N HIS A 76 3.50 10.82 9.56
CA HIS A 76 2.98 10.89 8.19
C HIS A 76 3.93 11.49 7.15
N GLU A 77 5.22 11.56 7.45
CA GLU A 77 6.24 11.87 6.43
C GLU A 77 6.21 10.81 5.33
N ILE A 78 6.19 11.25 4.07
CA ILE A 78 6.18 10.37 2.88
C ILE A 78 7.48 10.56 2.13
N ARG A 79 8.10 9.44 1.73
CA ARG A 79 9.24 9.41 0.81
C ARG A 79 9.01 8.40 -0.30
N LYS A 80 9.79 8.53 -1.37
CA LYS A 80 9.75 7.54 -2.47
C LYS A 80 10.14 6.18 -1.92
N ALA A 81 9.31 5.18 -2.18
CA ALA A 81 9.64 3.80 -1.87
C ALA A 81 10.86 3.37 -2.72
N PRO A 82 11.76 2.56 -2.15
CA PRO A 82 12.84 1.94 -2.92
C PRO A 82 12.29 0.96 -3.95
#